data_AF-A0A8S1F5U2-F1
#
_entry.id   AF-A0A8S1F5U2-F1
#
_cell.length_a   1.000
_cell.length_b   1.000
_cell.length_c   1.000
_cell.angle_alpha   90.00
_cell.angle_beta   90.00
_cell.angle_gamma   90.00
#
_symmetry.space_group_name_H-M   'P 1'
#
loop_
_entity.id
_entity.type
_entity.pdbx_description
1 polymer ?
#
loop_
_entity_poly.entity_id
_entity_poly.type
_entity_poly.pdbx_seq_one_letter_code
_entity_poly.pdbx_strand_id
1 'polypeptide(L)'
;MDLSDEQIRALPHNELIAQFLQMKEEFIDYQTSSSEIEKMLDAEVDDLKNRLKRAETRLQQATTECERNKARHEEARAQSAQLEEQLRRENATLREKCEQQRETIRKLEQKNDKLEMSERNKEFMTMDLGGKLDSAIEKIAILESQLYERQLAAEEMHRLREERTERPRLVVEPLREVKNELMVAGTSKSQGPSTEVDDVTMEDVEDKKQQQSHANDICMEEAMTRMDECRIGTTSNDKKSRFQDRRASSASGCVNRILKDVMSKVERLETLLSTIRVSQPSTKPIIAS
;
A
#
# COMPACT_ATOMS: atom_id res chain seq x y z
N MET A 1 107.38 -15.98 -9.15
CA MET A 1 108.59 -16.29 -9.93
C MET A 1 109.71 -16.19 -8.92
N ASP A 2 109.97 -17.27 -8.20
CA ASP A 2 110.75 -17.19 -6.97
C ASP A 2 112.14 -17.72 -7.28
N LEU A 3 113.00 -16.84 -7.80
CA LEU A 3 114.43 -17.12 -7.94
C LEU A 3 115.04 -17.17 -6.54
N SER A 4 115.81 -18.22 -6.27
CA SER A 4 116.54 -18.34 -5.01
C SER A 4 117.65 -17.28 -4.92
N ASP A 5 118.00 -16.84 -3.71
CA ASP A 5 119.00 -15.80 -3.45
C ASP A 5 120.37 -16.07 -4.12
N GLU A 6 120.74 -17.34 -4.31
CA GLU A 6 121.95 -17.76 -5.01
C GLU A 6 121.85 -17.55 -6.54
N GLN A 7 120.66 -17.76 -7.12
CA GLN A 7 120.39 -17.51 -8.53
C GLN A 7 120.38 -16.01 -8.84
N ILE A 8 119.91 -15.18 -7.91
CA ILE A 8 119.90 -13.72 -8.05
C ILE A 8 121.34 -13.16 -8.09
N ARG A 9 122.27 -13.72 -7.31
CA ARG A 9 123.68 -13.28 -7.28
C ARG A 9 124.52 -13.75 -8.47
N ALA A 10 124.11 -14.84 -9.13
CA ALA A 10 124.82 -15.40 -10.28
C ALA A 10 124.41 -14.76 -11.62
N LEU A 11 123.32 -13.99 -11.65
CA LEU A 11 122.83 -13.33 -12.86
C LEU A 11 123.72 -12.14 -13.28
N PRO A 12 124.01 -11.97 -14.57
CA PRO A 12 124.69 -10.78 -15.08
C PRO A 12 123.86 -9.52 -14.77
N HIS A 13 124.54 -8.40 -14.49
CA HIS A 13 123.90 -7.15 -14.04
C HIS A 13 122.75 -6.68 -14.95
N ASN A 14 122.86 -6.90 -16.27
CA ASN A 14 121.80 -6.58 -17.24
C ASN A 14 120.52 -7.41 -17.04
N GLU A 15 120.62 -8.70 -16.70
CA GLU A 15 119.44 -9.54 -16.44
C GLU A 15 118.79 -9.21 -15.10
N LEU A 16 119.59 -8.85 -14.09
CA LEU A 16 119.06 -8.37 -12.80
C LEU A 16 118.29 -7.05 -12.96
N ILE A 17 118.81 -6.11 -13.76
CA ILE A 17 118.10 -4.87 -14.11
C ILE A 17 116.81 -5.19 -14.87
N ALA A 18 116.85 -6.11 -15.84
CA ALA A 18 115.67 -6.50 -16.61
C ALA A 18 114.58 -7.11 -15.72
N GLN A 19 114.93 -8.02 -14.80
CA GLN A 19 113.98 -8.60 -13.85
C GLN A 19 113.41 -7.56 -12.89
N PHE A 20 114.23 -6.62 -12.41
CA PHE A 20 113.74 -5.52 -11.57
C PHE A 20 112.76 -4.61 -12.32
N LEU A 21 113.07 -4.27 -13.58
CA LEU A 21 112.18 -3.47 -14.43
C LEU A 21 110.86 -4.19 -14.70
N GLN A 22 110.92 -5.48 -15.02
CA GLN A 22 109.74 -6.32 -15.20
C GLN A 22 108.88 -6.38 -13.93
N MET A 23 109.48 -6.66 -12.76
CA MET A 23 108.74 -6.71 -11.49
C MET A 23 108.14 -5.35 -11.13
N LYS A 24 108.83 -4.25 -11.46
CA LYS A 24 108.30 -2.89 -11.29
C LYS A 24 107.08 -2.65 -12.20
N GLU A 25 107.13 -3.10 -13.44
CA GLU A 25 106.02 -3.00 -14.39
C GLU A 25 104.82 -3.84 -13.91
N GLU A 26 105.03 -5.11 -13.53
CA GLU A 26 104.00 -5.99 -12.97
C GLU A 26 103.36 -5.39 -11.69
N PHE A 27 104.15 -4.74 -10.83
CA PHE A 27 103.64 -4.06 -9.65
C PHE A 27 102.77 -2.84 -9.99
N ILE A 28 103.16 -2.05 -10.99
CA ILE A 28 102.36 -0.91 -11.48
C ILE A 28 101.03 -1.40 -12.07
N ASP A 29 101.07 -2.48 -12.84
CA ASP A 29 99.86 -3.09 -13.42
C ASP A 29 98.93 -3.61 -12.33
N TYR A 30 99.46 -4.30 -11.31
CA TYR A 30 98.68 -4.74 -10.16
C TYR A 30 98.06 -3.57 -9.40
N GLN A 31 98.83 -2.51 -9.14
CA GLN A 31 98.34 -1.32 -8.45
C GLN A 31 97.22 -0.63 -9.25
N THR A 32 97.38 -0.54 -10.58
CA THR A 32 96.39 0.06 -11.47
C THR A 32 95.12 -0.79 -11.50
N SER A 33 95.25 -2.10 -11.70
CA SER A 33 94.13 -3.05 -11.70
C SER A 33 93.37 -3.04 -10.36
N SER A 34 94.09 -3.05 -9.23
CA SER A 34 93.49 -2.97 -7.91
C SER A 34 92.70 -1.66 -7.72
N SER A 35 93.24 -0.53 -8.19
CA SER A 35 92.56 0.77 -8.13
C SER A 35 91.31 0.82 -9.03
N GLU A 36 91.35 0.21 -10.20
CA GLU A 36 90.18 0.12 -11.09
C GLU A 36 89.07 -0.74 -10.48
N ILE A 37 89.41 -1.88 -9.89
CA ILE A 37 88.45 -2.76 -9.20
C ILE A 37 87.81 -2.03 -8.01
N GLU A 38 88.59 -1.33 -7.20
CA GLU A 38 88.07 -0.54 -6.08
C GLU A 38 87.06 0.51 -6.56
N LYS A 39 87.39 1.27 -7.62
CA LYS A 39 86.46 2.24 -8.22
C LYS A 39 85.18 1.60 -8.75
N MET A 40 85.29 0.41 -9.35
CA MET A 40 84.11 -0.35 -9.80
C MET A 40 83.22 -0.78 -8.63
N LEU A 41 83.82 -1.29 -7.55
CA LEU A 41 83.10 -1.70 -6.35
C LEU A 41 82.42 -0.51 -5.68
N ASP A 42 83.09 0.64 -5.58
CA ASP A 42 82.50 1.87 -5.05
C ASP A 42 81.29 2.33 -5.88
N ALA A 43 81.42 2.29 -7.21
CA ALA A 43 80.32 2.61 -8.12
C ALA A 43 79.13 1.65 -7.97
N GLU A 44 79.38 0.35 -7.79
CA GLU A 44 78.34 -0.65 -7.56
C GLU A 44 77.65 -0.44 -6.20
N VAL A 45 78.42 -0.20 -5.14
CA VAL A 45 77.89 0.11 -3.81
C VAL A 45 76.99 1.35 -3.85
N ASP A 46 77.39 2.39 -4.58
CA ASP A 46 76.59 3.61 -4.70
C ASP A 46 75.33 3.41 -5.55
N ASP A 47 75.37 2.61 -6.63
CA ASP A 47 74.15 2.24 -7.35
C ASP A 47 73.19 1.43 -6.47
N LEU A 48 73.71 0.45 -5.70
CA LEU A 48 72.91 -0.34 -4.76
C LEU A 48 72.27 0.53 -3.67
N LYS A 49 73.01 1.47 -3.07
CA LYS A 49 72.44 2.46 -2.13
C LYS A 49 71.34 3.30 -2.77
N ASN A 50 71.55 3.76 -4.00
CA ASN A 50 70.56 4.54 -4.74
C ASN A 50 69.32 3.71 -5.10
N ARG A 51 69.47 2.42 -5.40
CA ARG A 51 68.37 1.49 -5.64
C ARG A 51 67.59 1.22 -4.35
N LEU A 52 68.28 1.00 -3.23
CA LEU A 52 67.66 0.83 -1.91
C LEU A 52 66.81 2.05 -1.54
N LYS A 53 67.38 3.25 -1.63
CA LYS A 53 66.65 4.50 -1.35
C LYS A 53 65.42 4.69 -2.25
N ARG A 54 65.53 4.35 -3.53
CA ARG A 54 64.38 4.34 -4.47
C ARG A 54 63.33 3.30 -4.11
N ALA A 55 63.72 2.14 -3.62
CA ALA A 55 62.79 1.11 -3.14
C ALA A 55 62.10 1.54 -1.84
N GLU A 56 62.82 2.11 -0.88
CA GLU A 56 62.27 2.61 0.40
C GLU A 56 61.24 3.71 0.18
N THR A 57 61.55 4.69 -0.68
CA THR A 57 60.60 5.77 -1.03
C THR A 57 59.33 5.23 -1.69
N ARG A 58 59.45 4.24 -2.59
CA ARG A 58 58.28 3.58 -3.19
C ARG A 58 57.48 2.79 -2.15
N LEU A 59 58.15 2.10 -1.22
CA LEU A 59 57.49 1.36 -0.16
C LEU A 59 56.70 2.30 0.76
N GLN A 60 57.28 3.44 1.14
CA GLN A 60 56.60 4.47 1.92
C GLN A 60 55.37 5.00 1.20
N GLN A 61 55.50 5.35 -0.09
CA GLN A 61 54.37 5.80 -0.92
C GLN A 61 53.26 4.74 -0.97
N ALA A 62 53.59 3.50 -1.30
CA ALA A 62 52.62 2.40 -1.37
C ALA A 62 51.94 2.15 -0.01
N THR A 63 52.67 2.28 1.10
CA THR A 63 52.13 2.13 2.45
C THR A 63 51.09 3.23 2.75
N THR A 64 51.42 4.49 2.47
CA THR A 64 50.48 5.62 2.67
C THR A 64 49.22 5.50 1.79
N GLU A 65 49.38 5.04 0.54
CA GLU A 65 48.23 4.80 -0.34
C GLU A 65 47.35 3.65 0.15
N CYS A 66 47.97 2.57 0.66
CA CYS A 66 47.27 1.44 1.25
C CYS A 66 46.45 1.87 2.47
N GLU A 67 47.04 2.65 3.39
CA GLU A 67 46.33 3.19 4.56
C GLU A 67 45.18 4.12 4.15
N ARG A 68 45.42 5.00 3.17
CA ARG A 68 44.37 5.89 2.66
C ARG A 68 43.22 5.13 2.03
N ASN A 69 43.51 4.07 1.27
CA ASN A 69 42.48 3.23 0.66
C ASN A 69 41.72 2.44 1.73
N LYS A 70 42.39 1.90 2.75
CA LYS A 70 41.73 1.25 3.89
C LYS A 70 40.77 2.18 4.60
N ALA A 71 41.20 3.40 4.94
CA ALA A 71 40.35 4.40 5.60
C ALA A 71 39.11 4.74 4.75
N ARG A 72 39.27 4.91 3.42
CA ARG A 72 38.15 5.14 2.50
C ARG A 72 37.19 3.95 2.44
N HIS A 73 37.71 2.73 2.42
CA HIS A 73 36.89 1.52 2.43
C HIS A 73 36.11 1.37 3.73
N GLU A 74 36.72 1.66 4.88
CA GLU A 74 36.06 1.64 6.17
C GLU A 74 34.94 2.69 6.26
N GLU A 75 35.20 3.91 5.79
CA GLU A 75 34.19 4.97 5.72
C GLU A 75 33.02 4.57 4.82
N ALA A 76 33.30 4.06 3.61
CA ALA A 76 32.27 3.60 2.69
C ALA A 76 31.45 2.43 3.28
N ARG A 77 32.12 1.51 3.99
CA ARG A 77 31.45 0.40 4.68
C ARG A 77 30.54 0.90 5.79
N ALA A 78 30.97 1.87 6.58
CA ALA A 78 30.17 2.47 7.64
C ALA A 78 28.94 3.19 7.07
N GLN A 79 29.12 3.99 6.01
CA GLN A 79 28.01 4.67 5.31
C GLN A 79 27.02 3.65 4.72
N SER A 80 27.51 2.58 4.11
CA SER A 80 26.66 1.51 3.57
C SER A 80 25.85 0.83 4.67
N ALA A 81 26.46 0.53 5.82
CA ALA A 81 25.75 -0.07 6.95
C ALA A 81 24.65 0.84 7.51
N GLN A 82 24.92 2.15 7.62
CA GLN A 82 23.93 3.15 8.04
C GLN A 82 22.75 3.22 7.06
N LEU A 83 23.04 3.25 5.75
CA LEU A 83 22.00 3.28 4.72
C LEU A 83 21.15 2.01 4.76
N GLU A 84 21.79 0.85 4.92
CA GLU A 84 21.10 -0.43 5.01
C GLU A 84 20.18 -0.50 6.24
N GLU A 85 20.63 0.02 7.38
CA GLU A 85 19.82 0.12 8.59
C GLU A 85 18.62 1.07 8.41
N GLN A 86 18.83 2.23 7.79
CA GLN A 86 17.74 3.16 7.47
C GLN A 86 16.69 2.50 6.55
N LEU A 87 17.14 1.85 5.47
CA LEU A 87 16.25 1.15 4.55
C LEU A 87 15.48 0.01 5.25
N ARG A 88 16.11 -0.73 6.17
CA ARG A 88 15.42 -1.74 6.97
C ARG A 88 14.31 -1.13 7.83
N ARG A 89 14.57 -0.01 8.51
CA ARG A 89 13.56 0.70 9.32
C ARG A 89 12.40 1.22 8.47
N GLU A 90 12.70 1.80 7.32
CA GLU A 90 11.68 2.29 6.38
C GLU A 90 10.83 1.14 5.84
N ASN A 91 11.44 0.01 5.49
CA ASN A 91 10.71 -1.17 5.01
C ASN A 91 9.78 -1.73 6.10
N ALA A 92 10.25 -1.83 7.34
CA ALA A 92 9.42 -2.25 8.47
C ALA A 92 8.22 -1.30 8.68
N THR A 93 8.47 0.02 8.65
CA THR A 93 7.41 1.04 8.77
C THR A 93 6.39 0.94 7.64
N LEU A 94 6.82 0.69 6.41
CA LEU A 94 5.93 0.54 5.26
C LEU A 94 5.07 -0.73 5.38
N ARG A 95 5.65 -1.85 5.85
CA ARG A 95 4.90 -3.08 6.10
C ARG A 95 3.81 -2.86 7.15
N GLU A 96 4.16 -2.23 8.27
CA GLU A 96 3.20 -1.90 9.33
C GLU A 96 2.06 -1.01 8.80
N LYS A 97 2.39 0.04 8.04
CA LYS A 97 1.37 0.91 7.41
C LYS A 97 0.47 0.14 6.45
N CYS A 98 1.02 -0.76 5.64
CA CYS A 98 0.23 -1.59 4.74
C CYS A 98 -0.72 -2.52 5.51
N GLU A 99 -0.26 -3.09 6.62
CA GLU A 99 -1.11 -3.92 7.50
C GLU A 99 -2.24 -3.11 8.13
N GLN A 100 -1.93 -1.92 8.68
CA GLN A 100 -2.93 -0.99 9.23
C GLN A 100 -3.96 -0.56 8.18
N GLN A 101 -3.53 -0.28 6.95
CA GLN A 101 -4.42 0.06 5.84
C GLN A 101 -5.33 -1.10 5.47
N ARG A 102 -4.79 -2.33 5.39
CA ARG A 102 -5.60 -3.53 5.14
C ARG A 102 -6.65 -3.75 6.23
N GLU A 103 -6.27 -3.56 7.49
CA GLU A 103 -7.22 -3.65 8.61
C GLU A 103 -8.30 -2.57 8.53
N THR A 104 -7.92 -1.35 8.16
CA THR A 104 -8.85 -0.24 7.98
C THR A 104 -9.84 -0.52 6.84
N ILE A 105 -9.37 -1.06 5.72
CA ILE A 105 -10.23 -1.47 4.58
C ILE A 105 -11.25 -2.50 5.05
N ARG A 106 -10.82 -3.57 5.73
CA ARG A 106 -11.73 -4.59 6.28
C ARG A 106 -12.78 -4.00 7.23
N LYS A 107 -12.39 -3.06 8.09
CA LYS A 107 -13.33 -2.37 8.99
C LYS A 107 -14.33 -1.50 8.23
N LEU A 108 -13.92 -0.86 7.14
CA LEU A 108 -14.81 -0.08 6.28
C LEU A 108 -15.78 -0.97 5.51
N GLU A 109 -15.30 -2.09 4.95
CA GLU A 109 -16.13 -3.11 4.29
C GLU A 109 -17.22 -3.62 5.25
N GLN A 110 -16.85 -4.04 6.47
CA GLN A 110 -17.82 -4.48 7.48
C GLN A 110 -18.84 -3.41 7.87
N LYS A 111 -18.44 -2.13 7.90
CA LYS A 111 -19.36 -1.02 8.16
C LYS A 111 -20.30 -0.78 6.99
N ASN A 112 -19.80 -0.92 5.77
CA ASN A 112 -20.60 -0.81 4.56
C ASN A 112 -21.65 -1.92 4.49
N ASP A 113 -21.25 -3.18 4.74
CA ASP A 113 -22.19 -4.31 4.80
C ASP A 113 -23.34 -4.07 5.78
N LYS A 114 -23.02 -3.54 6.98
CA LYS A 114 -24.03 -3.17 7.99
C LYS A 114 -24.94 -2.04 7.52
N LEU A 115 -24.38 -1.05 6.81
CA LEU A 115 -25.14 0.07 6.27
C LEU A 115 -26.12 -0.43 5.21
N GLU A 116 -25.67 -1.25 4.25
CA GLU A 116 -26.53 -1.84 3.22
C GLU A 116 -27.64 -2.70 3.84
N MET A 117 -27.33 -3.50 4.86
CA MET A 117 -28.34 -4.26 5.58
C MET A 117 -29.38 -3.34 6.24
N SER A 118 -28.94 -2.25 6.87
CA SER A 118 -29.86 -1.27 7.46
C SER A 118 -30.71 -0.58 6.39
N GLU A 119 -30.15 -0.27 5.23
CA GLU A 119 -30.87 0.34 4.12
C GLU A 119 -31.96 -0.58 3.59
N ARG A 120 -31.63 -1.85 3.29
CA ARG A 120 -32.61 -2.86 2.86
C ARG A 120 -33.73 -3.05 3.88
N ASN A 121 -33.41 -3.04 5.18
CA ASN A 121 -34.43 -3.13 6.22
C ASN A 121 -35.36 -1.90 6.23
N LYS A 122 -34.81 -0.69 6.07
CA LYS A 122 -35.60 0.55 6.00
C LYS A 122 -36.49 0.59 4.77
N GLU A 123 -35.97 0.15 3.62
CA GLU A 123 -36.75 0.02 2.38
C GLU A 123 -37.91 -0.95 2.58
N PHE A 124 -37.64 -2.13 3.15
CA PHE A 124 -38.68 -3.11 3.47
C PHE A 124 -39.76 -2.54 4.41
N MET A 125 -39.35 -1.85 5.48
CA MET A 125 -40.29 -1.20 6.40
C MET A 125 -41.14 -0.13 5.70
N THR A 126 -40.52 0.66 4.81
CA THR A 126 -41.22 1.69 4.04
C THR A 126 -42.24 1.06 3.10
N MET A 127 -41.88 -0.05 2.44
CA MET A 127 -42.78 -0.80 1.57
C MET A 127 -43.96 -1.41 2.35
N ASP A 128 -43.71 -2.01 3.52
CA ASP A 128 -44.76 -2.57 4.37
C ASP A 128 -45.73 -1.48 4.88
N LEU A 129 -45.21 -0.32 5.29
CA LEU A 129 -46.03 0.84 5.67
C LEU A 129 -46.83 1.38 4.49
N GLY A 130 -46.24 1.43 3.29
CA GLY A 130 -46.93 1.81 2.06
C GLY A 130 -48.11 0.89 1.77
N GLY A 131 -47.91 -0.43 1.78
CA GLY A 131 -48.99 -1.40 1.56
C GLY A 131 -50.10 -1.34 2.62
N LYS A 132 -49.76 -1.07 3.89
CA LYS A 132 -50.75 -0.85 4.95
C LYS A 132 -51.56 0.42 4.71
N LEU A 133 -50.92 1.49 4.24
CA LEU A 133 -51.58 2.74 3.90
C LEU A 133 -52.53 2.53 2.71
N ASP A 134 -52.08 1.83 1.66
CA ASP A 134 -52.92 1.52 0.50
C ASP A 134 -54.16 0.70 0.91
N SER A 135 -53.99 -0.33 1.74
CA SER A 135 -55.13 -1.10 2.27
C SER A 135 -56.08 -0.25 3.13
N ALA A 136 -55.56 0.72 3.88
CA ALA A 136 -56.38 1.66 4.63
C ALA A 136 -57.16 2.60 3.70
N ILE A 137 -56.54 3.11 2.63
CA ILE A 137 -57.18 3.93 1.60
C ILE A 137 -58.30 3.14 0.92
N GLU A 138 -58.06 1.88 0.52
CA GLU A 138 -59.08 1.02 -0.09
C GLU A 138 -60.29 0.85 0.85
N LYS A 139 -60.06 0.61 2.14
CA LYS A 139 -61.14 0.50 3.14
C LYS A 139 -61.92 1.81 3.28
N ILE A 140 -61.24 2.95 3.31
CA ILE A 140 -61.89 4.27 3.37
C ILE A 140 -62.76 4.47 2.12
N ALA A 141 -62.24 4.21 0.92
CA ALA A 141 -62.99 4.34 -0.33
C ALA A 141 -64.25 3.45 -0.35
N ILE A 142 -64.16 2.21 0.14
CA ILE A 142 -65.33 1.33 0.30
C ILE A 142 -66.35 1.94 1.26
N LEU A 143 -65.92 2.42 2.43
CA LEU A 143 -66.82 3.02 3.41
C LEU A 143 -67.48 4.31 2.88
N GLU A 144 -66.74 5.14 2.16
CA GLU A 144 -67.28 6.33 1.49
C GLU A 144 -68.35 5.96 0.46
N SER A 145 -68.13 4.92 -0.35
CA SER A 145 -69.13 4.43 -1.32
C SER A 145 -70.41 3.93 -0.61
N GLN A 146 -70.26 3.19 0.49
CA GLN A 146 -71.40 2.71 1.28
C GLN A 146 -72.17 3.85 1.94
N LEU A 147 -71.48 4.89 2.42
CA LEU A 147 -72.11 6.09 2.94
C LEU A 147 -72.89 6.84 1.86
N TYR A 148 -72.31 6.95 0.66
CA TYR A 148 -72.97 7.57 -0.48
C TYR A 148 -74.23 6.81 -0.91
N GLU A 149 -74.19 5.49 -1.01
CA GLU A 149 -75.37 4.66 -1.29
C GLU A 149 -76.48 4.83 -0.24
N ARG A 150 -76.11 4.87 1.04
CA ARG A 150 -77.07 5.12 2.14
C ARG A 150 -77.69 6.51 2.04
N GLN A 151 -76.91 7.51 1.67
CA GLN A 151 -77.41 8.87 1.48
C GLN A 151 -78.39 8.93 0.31
N LEU A 152 -78.06 8.35 -0.84
CA LEU A 152 -78.97 8.26 -1.99
C LEU A 152 -80.29 7.57 -1.62
N ALA A 153 -80.22 6.44 -0.93
CA ALA A 153 -81.42 5.73 -0.48
C ALA A 153 -82.27 6.56 0.50
N ALA A 154 -81.62 7.33 1.38
CA ALA A 154 -82.30 8.24 2.29
C ALA A 154 -83.00 9.40 1.56
N GLU A 155 -82.33 10.00 0.56
CA GLU A 155 -82.89 11.04 -0.30
C GLU A 155 -84.08 10.51 -1.13
N GLU A 156 -83.96 9.30 -1.70
CA GLU A 156 -85.06 8.67 -2.44
C GLU A 156 -86.26 8.37 -1.54
N MET A 157 -86.02 7.85 -0.32
CA MET A 157 -87.07 7.68 0.69
C MET A 157 -87.72 9.00 1.09
N HIS A 158 -86.94 10.09 1.18
CA HIS A 158 -87.47 11.42 1.44
C HIS A 158 -88.38 11.88 0.30
N ARG A 159 -87.92 11.79 -0.95
CA ARG A 159 -88.71 12.13 -2.14
C ARG A 159 -90.02 11.35 -2.20
N LEU A 160 -89.97 10.03 -1.96
CA LEU A 160 -91.17 9.18 -1.93
C LEU A 160 -92.13 9.57 -0.78
N ARG A 161 -91.62 10.03 0.36
CA ARG A 161 -92.47 10.58 1.44
C ARG A 161 -93.10 11.90 1.04
N GLU A 162 -92.37 12.81 0.40
CA GLU A 162 -92.89 14.08 -0.10
C GLU A 162 -93.97 13.84 -1.17
N GLU A 163 -93.72 12.97 -2.15
CA GLU A 163 -94.71 12.56 -3.17
C GLU A 163 -95.98 11.94 -2.55
N ARG A 164 -95.86 11.20 -1.43
CA ARG A 164 -97.01 10.67 -0.68
C ARG A 164 -97.74 11.74 0.14
N THR A 165 -97.05 12.79 0.55
CA THR A 165 -97.61 13.89 1.35
C THR A 165 -98.32 14.92 0.47
N GLU A 166 -97.85 15.12 -0.77
CA GLU A 166 -98.48 16.01 -1.77
C GLU A 166 -99.71 15.40 -2.46
N ARG A 167 -99.96 14.09 -2.31
CA ARG A 167 -101.24 13.50 -2.72
C ARG A 167 -102.30 13.76 -1.65
N PRO A 168 -103.38 14.53 -1.92
CA PRO A 168 -104.46 14.68 -0.97
C PRO A 168 -105.06 13.30 -0.65
N ARG A 169 -105.06 12.93 0.63
CA ARG A 169 -105.75 11.74 1.15
C ARG A 169 -107.24 11.82 0.78
N LEU A 170 -107.66 11.08 -0.23
CA LEU A 170 -109.06 10.65 -0.37
C LEU A 170 -109.35 9.65 0.75
N VAL A 171 -109.91 10.16 1.86
CA VAL A 171 -110.47 9.32 2.92
C VAL A 171 -111.79 8.76 2.40
N VAL A 172 -111.79 7.50 1.96
CA VAL A 172 -113.02 6.75 1.72
C VAL A 172 -113.31 5.96 3.00
N GLU A 173 -114.37 6.35 3.71
CA GLU A 173 -114.88 5.66 4.89
C GLU A 173 -115.47 4.29 4.50
N PRO A 174 -115.14 3.18 5.18
CA PRO A 174 -115.81 1.90 4.94
C PRO A 174 -117.19 1.87 5.62
N LEU A 175 -118.25 1.87 4.82
CA LEU A 175 -119.58 1.43 5.26
C LEU A 175 -119.49 -0.06 5.64
N ARG A 176 -119.63 -0.37 6.93
CA ARG A 176 -119.92 -1.73 7.39
C ARG A 176 -121.38 -2.04 7.04
N GLU A 177 -121.65 -3.18 6.39
CA GLU A 177 -122.41 -4.28 7.00
C GLU A 177 -122.76 -5.46 6.05
N VAL A 178 -122.64 -6.66 6.66
CA VAL A 178 -123.42 -7.91 6.48
C VAL A 178 -123.13 -8.85 5.29
N LYS A 179 -122.31 -9.87 5.64
CA LYS A 179 -122.55 -11.33 5.55
C LYS A 179 -123.09 -11.91 4.23
N ASN A 180 -122.28 -12.78 3.59
CA ASN A 180 -122.76 -14.08 3.14
C ASN A 180 -121.64 -15.13 3.07
N GLU A 181 -121.95 -16.29 3.63
CA GLU A 181 -121.15 -17.51 3.74
C GLU A 181 -121.07 -18.22 2.38
N LEU A 182 -119.92 -18.78 2.01
CA LEU A 182 -119.76 -20.18 1.57
C LEU A 182 -118.32 -20.49 1.10
N MET A 183 -117.89 -21.68 1.51
CA MET A 183 -116.60 -22.34 1.31
C MET A 183 -116.20 -22.48 -0.17
N VAL A 184 -114.89 -22.40 -0.48
CA VAL A 184 -114.19 -23.36 -1.37
C VAL A 184 -112.72 -23.49 -0.93
N ALA A 185 -112.25 -24.73 -0.91
CA ALA A 185 -110.98 -25.25 -0.44
C ALA A 185 -109.77 -24.99 -1.37
N GLY A 186 -108.56 -25.18 -0.82
CA GLY A 186 -107.31 -25.43 -1.58
C GLY A 186 -106.07 -24.78 -0.93
N THR A 187 -105.39 -25.44 0.01
CA THR A 187 -104.08 -26.12 -0.18
C THR A 187 -103.01 -25.21 -0.81
N SER A 188 -101.96 -24.77 -0.11
CA SER A 188 -100.78 -25.62 0.20
C SER A 188 -99.78 -24.89 1.10
N LYS A 189 -99.05 -25.70 1.87
CA LYS A 189 -97.98 -25.36 2.82
C LYS A 189 -96.67 -25.01 2.10
N SER A 190 -95.86 -24.15 2.70
CA SER A 190 -94.40 -24.37 2.78
C SER A 190 -93.84 -23.63 3.99
N GLN A 191 -93.55 -24.41 5.04
CA GLN A 191 -92.75 -24.03 6.20
C GLN A 191 -91.26 -23.97 5.81
N GLY A 192 -90.46 -23.23 6.59
CA GLY A 192 -89.00 -23.14 6.48
C GLY A 192 -88.27 -24.46 6.77
N PRO A 193 -86.98 -24.38 7.11
CA PRO A 193 -86.69 -24.60 8.52
C PRO A 193 -85.54 -23.76 9.09
N SER A 194 -85.62 -23.60 10.40
CA SER A 194 -84.61 -23.13 11.34
C SER A 194 -83.34 -23.99 11.34
N THR A 195 -82.22 -23.38 11.67
CA THR A 195 -81.10 -24.07 12.31
C THR A 195 -80.64 -23.24 13.51
N GLU A 196 -80.65 -23.88 14.67
CA GLU A 196 -80.09 -23.40 15.93
C GLU A 196 -78.55 -23.49 15.92
N VAL A 197 -77.96 -22.88 16.95
CA VAL A 197 -76.57 -22.96 17.47
C VAL A 197 -75.46 -22.19 16.75
N ASP A 198 -75.08 -21.03 17.30
CA ASP A 198 -73.89 -20.93 18.16
C ASP A 198 -73.78 -19.51 18.76
N ASP A 199 -73.86 -19.46 20.09
CA ASP A 199 -73.52 -18.33 20.94
C ASP A 199 -71.99 -18.31 21.07
N VAL A 200 -71.32 -17.40 20.35
CA VAL A 200 -69.89 -17.14 20.50
C VAL A 200 -69.73 -15.75 21.07
N THR A 201 -69.41 -15.72 22.35
CA THR A 201 -68.96 -14.56 23.12
C THR A 201 -67.84 -13.82 22.39
N MET A 202 -68.05 -12.52 22.13
CA MET A 202 -66.98 -11.58 21.82
C MET A 202 -66.21 -11.26 23.11
N GLU A 203 -65.17 -12.03 23.40
CA GLU A 203 -64.05 -11.68 24.28
C GLU A 203 -62.93 -12.68 23.93
N ASP A 204 -61.66 -12.24 23.87
CA ASP A 204 -60.43 -13.00 23.53
C ASP A 204 -59.79 -12.90 22.12
N VAL A 205 -59.90 -11.76 21.41
CA VAL A 205 -59.07 -11.50 20.21
C VAL A 205 -58.15 -10.27 20.32
N GLU A 206 -58.21 -9.51 21.41
CA GLU A 206 -57.39 -8.28 21.55
C GLU A 206 -56.00 -8.50 22.18
N ASP A 207 -55.79 -9.55 22.98
CA ASP A 207 -54.54 -9.71 23.74
C ASP A 207 -53.34 -10.28 22.95
N LYS A 208 -53.57 -10.97 21.83
CA LYS A 208 -52.45 -11.51 21.00
C LYS A 208 -51.88 -10.50 20.00
N LYS A 209 -52.58 -9.42 19.70
CA LYS A 209 -52.10 -8.38 18.76
C LYS A 209 -51.24 -7.32 19.45
N GLN A 210 -51.46 -7.05 20.73
CA GLN A 210 -50.68 -6.06 21.50
C GLN A 210 -49.32 -6.59 21.98
N GLN A 211 -49.18 -7.90 22.24
CA GLN A 211 -47.87 -8.49 22.60
C GLN A 211 -46.91 -8.55 21.40
N GLN A 212 -47.42 -8.67 20.17
CA GLN A 212 -46.57 -8.71 18.98
C GLN A 212 -46.17 -7.30 18.48
N SER A 213 -46.97 -6.26 18.76
CA SER A 213 -46.55 -4.87 18.50
C SER A 213 -45.53 -4.39 19.52
N HIS A 214 -45.71 -4.70 20.82
CA HIS A 214 -44.74 -4.30 21.84
C HIS A 214 -43.38 -5.00 21.73
N ALA A 215 -43.33 -6.26 21.28
CA ALA A 215 -42.05 -6.94 21.01
C ALA A 215 -41.27 -6.31 19.84
N ASN A 216 -41.97 -5.75 18.86
CA ASN A 216 -41.36 -5.06 17.72
C ASN A 216 -40.92 -3.63 18.08
N ASP A 217 -41.66 -2.94 18.95
CA ASP A 217 -41.32 -1.59 19.43
C ASP A 217 -40.09 -1.60 20.36
N ILE A 218 -40.00 -2.58 21.27
CA ILE A 218 -38.84 -2.74 22.17
C ILE A 218 -37.55 -3.06 21.38
N CYS A 219 -37.66 -3.84 20.30
CA CYS A 219 -36.53 -4.14 19.40
C CYS A 219 -36.07 -2.90 18.62
N MET A 220 -37.00 -1.99 18.28
CA MET A 220 -36.72 -0.76 17.55
C MET A 220 -35.99 0.27 18.43
N GLU A 221 -36.36 0.37 19.71
CA GLU A 221 -35.75 1.29 20.67
C GLU A 221 -34.31 0.88 21.07
N GLU A 222 -34.03 -0.43 21.20
CA GLU A 222 -32.67 -0.96 21.37
C GLU A 222 -31.79 -0.77 20.12
N ALA A 223 -32.37 -0.79 18.91
CA ALA A 223 -31.62 -0.57 17.67
C ALA A 223 -31.27 0.92 17.46
N MET A 224 -32.16 1.83 17.85
CA MET A 224 -31.92 3.28 17.75
C MET A 224 -30.90 3.77 18.78
N THR A 225 -30.96 3.27 20.01
CA THR A 225 -29.99 3.63 21.07
C THR A 225 -28.56 3.15 20.76
N ARG A 226 -28.39 2.04 20.02
CA ARG A 226 -27.07 1.57 19.56
C ARG A 226 -26.46 2.40 18.42
N MET A 227 -27.25 3.20 17.69
CA MET A 227 -26.74 4.10 16.65
C MET A 227 -26.10 5.36 17.24
N ASP A 228 -26.54 5.83 18.41
CA ASP A 228 -26.03 7.04 19.06
C ASP A 228 -24.68 6.86 19.77
N GLU A 229 -24.25 5.61 20.02
CA GLU A 229 -22.91 5.32 20.57
C GLU A 229 -21.80 5.30 19.51
N CYS A 230 -22.13 5.34 18.22
CA CYS A 230 -21.13 5.52 17.14
C CYS A 230 -20.74 6.99 16.97
N ARG A 231 -20.32 7.62 18.09
CA ARG A 231 -19.70 8.94 18.07
C ARG A 231 -18.42 8.85 17.24
N ILE A 232 -18.45 9.49 16.08
CA ILE A 232 -17.30 9.69 15.20
C ILE A 232 -16.26 10.46 16.01
N GLY A 233 -15.30 9.73 16.58
CA GLY A 233 -14.06 10.30 17.09
C GLY A 233 -13.24 10.80 15.91
N THR A 234 -13.51 12.03 15.48
CA THR A 234 -12.55 12.81 14.70
C THR A 234 -11.36 13.10 15.60
N THR A 235 -10.34 12.24 15.54
CA THR A 235 -9.04 12.55 16.15
C THR A 235 -8.39 13.64 15.30
N SER A 236 -8.70 14.89 15.65
CA SER A 236 -7.89 16.05 15.30
C SER A 236 -6.50 15.87 15.89
N ASN A 237 -5.59 15.28 15.12
CA ASN A 237 -4.16 15.33 15.36
C ASN A 237 -3.55 16.43 14.49
N ASP A 238 -3.97 17.67 14.77
CA ASP A 238 -3.28 18.88 14.35
C ASP A 238 -1.99 19.03 15.16
N LYS A 239 -0.95 18.30 14.75
CA LYS A 239 0.42 18.67 15.06
C LYS A 239 0.99 19.39 13.84
N LYS A 240 0.91 20.72 13.90
CA LYS A 240 1.75 21.67 13.14
C LYS A 240 3.22 21.26 13.24
N SER A 241 3.71 20.43 12.32
CA SER A 241 5.13 20.41 11.96
C SER A 241 5.33 21.44 10.85
N ARG A 242 5.81 22.61 11.25
CA ARG A 242 6.55 23.51 10.37
C ARG A 242 7.64 22.68 9.68
N PHE A 243 7.53 22.45 8.38
CA PHE A 243 8.64 22.35 7.43
C PHE A 243 8.07 22.32 6.01
N GLN A 244 7.52 23.46 5.60
CA GLN A 244 7.58 23.82 4.18
C GLN A 244 9.06 23.96 3.79
N ASP A 245 9.37 23.58 2.56
CA ASP A 245 10.68 23.58 1.88
C ASP A 245 11.52 22.30 1.99
N ARG A 246 11.04 21.21 1.36
CA ARG A 246 11.86 20.49 0.38
C ARG A 246 11.04 20.13 -0.83
N ARG A 247 11.29 20.91 -1.88
CA ARG A 247 10.93 20.72 -3.29
C ARG A 247 10.55 19.27 -3.61
N ALA A 248 9.37 19.10 -4.20
CA ALA A 248 9.00 17.92 -4.95
C ALA A 248 10.13 17.57 -5.94
N SER A 249 11.00 16.65 -5.55
CA SER A 249 11.89 15.97 -6.46
C SER A 249 11.01 15.00 -7.22
N SER A 250 10.40 15.49 -8.30
CA SER A 250 9.69 14.62 -9.24
C SER A 250 10.63 13.48 -9.63
N ALA A 251 10.10 12.28 -9.83
CA ALA A 251 10.89 11.11 -10.22
C ALA A 251 11.80 11.41 -11.45
N SER A 252 11.41 12.37 -12.30
CA SER A 252 12.21 12.92 -13.40
C SER A 252 13.55 13.55 -12.94
N GLY A 253 13.58 14.23 -11.79
CA GLY A 253 14.80 14.79 -11.23
C GLY A 253 15.82 13.73 -10.75
N CYS A 254 15.33 12.58 -10.29
CA CYS A 254 16.19 11.45 -9.90
C CYS A 254 16.79 10.78 -11.15
N VAL A 255 15.98 10.59 -12.19
CA VAL A 255 16.43 10.05 -13.49
C VAL A 255 17.49 10.96 -14.12
N ASN A 256 17.29 12.27 -14.10
CA ASN A 256 18.26 13.22 -14.65
C ASN A 256 19.60 13.24 -13.89
N ARG A 257 19.60 13.00 -12.57
CA ARG A 257 20.85 12.85 -11.80
C ARG A 257 21.57 11.56 -12.14
N ILE A 258 20.84 10.45 -12.25
CA ILE A 258 21.42 9.15 -12.62
C ILE A 258 22.02 9.24 -14.03
N LEU A 259 21.29 9.82 -14.99
CA LEU A 259 21.78 10.02 -16.35
C LEU A 259 23.05 10.88 -16.36
N LYS A 260 23.07 11.98 -15.59
CA LYS A 260 24.26 12.84 -15.49
C LYS A 260 25.46 12.10 -14.88
N ASP A 261 25.25 11.28 -13.86
CA ASP A 261 26.32 10.49 -13.23
C ASP A 261 26.87 9.40 -14.17
N VAL A 262 25.99 8.76 -14.96
CA VAL A 262 26.38 7.80 -16.01
C VAL A 262 27.20 8.51 -17.10
N MET A 263 26.75 9.67 -17.60
CA MET A 263 27.48 10.44 -18.62
C MET A 263 28.88 10.84 -18.12
N SER A 264 29.00 11.34 -16.88
CA SER A 264 30.31 11.69 -16.31
C SER A 264 31.24 10.49 -16.12
N LYS A 265 30.69 9.28 -15.87
CA LYS A 265 31.48 8.05 -15.81
C LYS A 265 31.94 7.60 -17.19
N VAL A 266 31.11 7.75 -18.22
CA VAL A 266 31.46 7.45 -19.61
C VAL A 266 32.59 8.38 -20.08
N GLU A 267 32.50 9.69 -19.83
CA GLU A 267 33.55 10.64 -20.18
C GLU A 267 34.91 10.31 -19.51
N ARG A 268 34.88 9.87 -18.24
CA ARG A 268 36.10 9.43 -17.55
C ARG A 268 36.68 8.15 -18.17
N LEU A 269 35.84 7.20 -18.56
CA LEU A 269 36.28 5.98 -19.23
C LEU A 269 36.87 6.28 -20.61
N GLU A 270 36.26 7.19 -21.38
CA GLU A 270 36.81 7.63 -22.66
C GLU A 270 38.17 8.33 -22.50
N THR A 271 38.32 9.12 -21.43
CA THR A 271 39.59 9.77 -21.10
C THR A 271 40.66 8.71 -20.78
N LEU A 272 40.35 7.73 -19.93
CA LEU A 272 41.27 6.64 -19.58
C LEU A 272 41.64 5.78 -20.80
N LEU A 273 40.66 5.44 -21.64
CA LEU A 273 40.88 4.67 -22.87
C LEU A 273 41.74 5.45 -23.86
N SER A 274 41.56 6.77 -23.96
CA SER A 274 42.40 7.63 -24.78
C SER A 274 43.84 7.68 -24.25
N THR A 275 44.03 7.77 -22.94
CA THR A 275 45.37 7.70 -22.32
C THR A 275 46.04 6.35 -22.58
N ILE A 276 45.30 5.24 -22.47
CA ILE A 276 45.84 3.89 -22.73
C ILE A 276 46.20 3.71 -24.21
N ARG A 277 45.37 4.20 -25.15
CA ARG A 277 45.68 4.17 -26.59
C ARG A 277 46.93 4.95 -26.95
N VAL A 278 47.16 6.11 -26.31
CA VAL A 278 48.37 6.91 -26.53
C VAL A 278 49.60 6.25 -25.90
N SER A 279 49.42 5.45 -24.85
CA SER A 279 50.52 4.77 -24.13
C SER A 279 50.94 3.42 -24.73
N GLN A 280 50.33 2.95 -25.83
CA GLN A 280 50.82 1.77 -26.56
C GLN A 280 51.66 2.19 -27.77
N PRO A 281 53.00 2.26 -27.66
CA PRO A 281 53.85 2.34 -28.84
C PRO A 281 53.75 1.01 -29.59
N SER A 282 53.49 1.09 -30.90
CA SER A 282 53.36 -0.04 -31.80
C SER A 282 54.54 -1.00 -31.66
N THR A 283 54.34 -2.11 -30.98
CA THR A 283 55.29 -3.22 -30.94
C THR A 283 55.11 -3.97 -32.26
N LYS A 284 55.95 -3.64 -33.24
CA LYS A 284 56.05 -4.41 -34.48
C LYS A 284 56.44 -5.85 -34.15
N PRO A 285 55.83 -6.87 -34.77
CA PRO A 285 56.22 -8.25 -34.55
C PRO A 285 57.61 -8.47 -35.18
N ILE A 286 58.57 -8.91 -34.37
CA ILE A 286 59.85 -9.44 -34.84
C ILE A 286 59.53 -10.82 -35.42
N ILE A 287 59.44 -10.89 -36.75
CA ILE A 287 59.40 -12.15 -37.48
C ILE A 287 60.85 -12.65 -37.53
N ALA A 288 61.12 -13.73 -36.79
CA ALA A 288 62.36 -14.46 -36.86
C ALA A 288 62.46 -15.18 -38.23
N SER A 289 63.60 -15.03 -38.90
CA SER A 289 64.07 -15.85 -40.01
C SER A 289 65.56 -16.07 -39.81
#